data_AF-A0A7S3AU15-F1
#
_entry.id   AF-A0A7S3AU15-F1
#
_cell.length_a   1.000
_cell.length_b   1.000
_cell.length_c   1.000
_cell.angle_alpha   90.00
_cell.angle_beta   90.00
_cell.angle_gamma   90.00
#
_symmetry.space_group_name_H-M   'P 1'
#
loop_
_entity.id
_entity.type
_entity.pdbx_description
1 polymer ?
#
loop_
_entity_poly.entity_id
_entity_poly.type
_entity_poly.pdbx_seq_one_letter_code
_entity_poly.pdbx_strand_id
1 'polypeptide(L)'
;FHTYLIKKRGKHAPQHPELLGVTAMRSTSVDCFLTLSPTQSPIPVTSLSETAVSKLASSESNGSKGLHQLQHAGCQRVARVFPNAKLHVYSTNANPLPCWGAGMSMVAMNYQTNDVPMQLHRAFFEQLSGGHGYILKPPELRASSSEARWPPFRPTLHRVSVRVISLHQLPTRKEQRPNLTGASHAFMPELSGSITPTKAGAVILPSFSAELHTMGGFCSICDQLPLTHDSHQGRRMRFQAGHPTGGFYTQVEHTLHCIAAEPECTLLRVSVHDGDSLAAYAVAVLSQLRPGYRCFRLSTPLGVPIELACLFVHIEVSKETNVWAGADTFGPELSIQKARVETLQKELSSCENQLQQLLPAAAATASSRTAAGEAEAERCNVFQ
;
A
#
# COMPACT_ATOMS: atom_id res chain seq x y z
N PHE A 1 -4.72 -43.15 0.81
CA PHE A 1 -3.43 -42.44 0.99
C PHE A 1 -3.03 -41.77 -0.32
N HIS A 2 -3.42 -40.51 -0.52
CA HIS A 2 -3.02 -39.74 -1.70
C HIS A 2 -1.77 -38.94 -1.38
N THR A 3 -0.68 -39.25 -2.08
CA THR A 3 0.63 -38.62 -1.97
C THR A 3 0.57 -37.27 -2.72
N TYR A 4 0.61 -36.14 -2.01
CA TYR A 4 0.53 -34.82 -2.64
C TYR A 4 1.93 -34.22 -2.84
N LEU A 5 2.21 -33.81 -4.07
CA LEU A 5 3.55 -33.61 -4.64
C LEU A 5 3.87 -32.11 -4.82
N ILE A 6 5.04 -31.67 -4.35
CA ILE A 6 5.60 -30.34 -4.66
C ILE A 6 6.42 -30.44 -5.95
N LYS A 7 6.09 -29.64 -6.97
CA LYS A 7 6.71 -29.68 -8.30
C LYS A 7 7.99 -28.85 -8.32
N LYS A 8 9.17 -29.50 -8.27
CA LYS A 8 10.43 -28.94 -8.79
C LYS A 8 11.28 -30.06 -9.40
N ARG A 9 11.36 -30.08 -10.74
CA ARG A 9 12.31 -30.91 -11.54
C ARG A 9 12.26 -32.43 -11.29
N GLY A 10 11.08 -33.06 -11.37
CA GLY A 10 10.98 -34.52 -11.57
C GLY A 10 11.59 -35.42 -10.48
N LYS A 11 12.01 -34.90 -9.33
CA LYS A 11 12.44 -35.68 -8.18
C LYS A 11 11.41 -35.51 -7.07
N HIS A 12 10.53 -36.49 -6.97
CA HIS A 12 9.51 -36.58 -5.94
C HIS A 12 10.14 -37.24 -4.71
N ALA A 13 10.42 -36.48 -3.65
CA ALA A 13 10.71 -37.07 -2.36
C ALA A 13 9.37 -37.28 -1.64
N PRO A 14 9.03 -38.51 -1.20
CA PRO A 14 7.87 -38.73 -0.34
C PRO A 14 8.05 -37.92 0.96
N GLN A 15 6.99 -37.21 1.38
CA GLN A 15 7.00 -36.52 2.67
C GLN A 15 6.69 -37.50 3.80
N HIS A 16 7.44 -37.39 4.91
CA HIS A 16 7.20 -38.20 6.09
C HIS A 16 5.80 -37.89 6.68
N PRO A 17 5.01 -38.89 7.11
CA PRO A 17 3.67 -38.68 7.66
C PRO A 17 3.61 -37.70 8.83
N GLU A 18 4.64 -37.68 9.70
CA GLU A 18 4.69 -36.75 10.84
C GLU A 18 4.88 -35.29 10.38
N LEU A 19 5.68 -35.06 9.34
CA LEU A 19 5.85 -33.72 8.75
C LEU A 19 4.54 -33.24 8.12
N LEU A 20 3.80 -34.15 7.46
CA LEU A 20 2.47 -33.86 6.94
C LEU A 20 1.47 -33.54 8.05
N GLY A 21 1.57 -34.23 9.20
CA GLY A 21 0.73 -34.00 10.38
C GLY A 21 0.85 -32.61 10.96
N VAL A 22 2.01 -31.96 10.81
CA VAL A 22 2.26 -30.58 11.31
C VAL A 22 2.21 -29.51 10.22
N THR A 23 1.93 -29.87 8.96
CA THR A 23 1.92 -28.91 7.83
C THR A 23 0.59 -28.15 7.75
N ALA A 24 0.56 -26.94 8.30
CA ALA A 24 -0.62 -26.05 8.23
C ALA A 24 -0.81 -25.39 6.85
N MET A 25 0.28 -25.18 6.11
CA MET A 25 0.27 -24.56 4.78
C MET A 25 0.84 -25.52 3.74
N ARG A 26 0.02 -25.97 2.78
CA ARG A 26 0.43 -26.92 1.74
C ARG A 26 0.85 -26.21 0.47
N SER A 27 2.02 -26.56 -0.05
CA SER A 27 2.48 -26.00 -1.33
C SER A 27 1.59 -26.47 -2.48
N THR A 28 1.17 -25.52 -3.33
CA THR A 28 0.34 -25.78 -4.52
C THR A 28 0.98 -25.24 -5.80
N SER A 29 0.45 -25.65 -6.96
CA SER A 29 0.89 -25.14 -8.27
C SER A 29 0.32 -23.75 -8.57
N VAL A 30 0.87 -23.09 -9.60
CA VAL A 30 0.35 -21.82 -10.11
C VAL A 30 -1.04 -21.99 -10.68
N ASP A 31 -1.29 -23.07 -11.42
CA ASP A 31 -2.62 -23.37 -11.96
C ASP A 31 -3.65 -23.47 -10.82
N CYS A 32 -3.31 -24.18 -9.74
CA CYS A 32 -4.14 -24.29 -8.54
C CYS A 32 -4.33 -22.93 -7.83
N PHE A 33 -3.41 -21.98 -7.98
CA PHE A 33 -3.59 -20.60 -7.51
C PHE A 33 -4.50 -19.76 -8.42
N LEU A 34 -4.69 -20.13 -9.69
CA LEU A 34 -5.50 -19.36 -10.64
C LEU A 34 -6.91 -19.95 -10.83
N THR A 35 -7.10 -21.27 -10.79
CA THR A 35 -8.30 -21.96 -11.30
C THR A 35 -9.45 -22.22 -10.31
N LEU A 36 -9.38 -21.64 -9.11
CA LEU A 36 -10.42 -21.67 -8.05
C LEU A 36 -10.95 -23.05 -7.57
N SER A 37 -10.81 -23.29 -6.27
CA SER A 37 -11.71 -24.12 -5.44
C SER A 37 -11.71 -23.50 -4.03
N PRO A 38 -12.81 -23.60 -3.25
CA PRO A 38 -12.88 -22.99 -1.92
C PRO A 38 -11.76 -23.49 -1.02
N THR A 39 -11.21 -22.59 -0.21
CA THR A 39 -10.13 -22.87 0.74
C THR A 39 -10.59 -23.95 1.72
N GLN A 40 -9.96 -25.13 1.64
CA GLN A 40 -10.08 -26.18 2.64
C GLN A 40 -8.81 -26.21 3.48
N SER A 41 -8.93 -26.66 4.72
CA SER A 41 -7.76 -26.97 5.54
C SER A 41 -7.09 -28.23 5.00
N PRO A 42 -5.75 -28.25 4.86
CA PRO A 42 -4.79 -27.17 5.17
C PRO A 42 -4.65 -26.11 4.06
N ILE A 43 -4.24 -24.89 4.45
CA ILE A 43 -4.24 -23.69 3.60
C ILE A 43 -3.32 -23.88 2.39
N PRO A 44 -3.82 -23.79 1.14
CA PRO A 44 -2.98 -23.88 -0.04
C PRO A 44 -2.13 -22.61 -0.21
N VAL A 45 -0.82 -22.79 -0.42
CA VAL A 45 0.15 -21.71 -0.64
C VAL A 45 0.93 -21.98 -1.91
N THR A 46 0.90 -21.03 -2.84
CA THR A 46 1.71 -21.13 -4.07
C THR A 46 2.94 -20.24 -3.97
N SER A 47 4.11 -20.77 -4.34
CA SER A 47 5.36 -20.01 -4.40
C SER A 47 5.71 -19.61 -5.83
N LEU A 48 5.96 -18.32 -6.06
CA LEU A 48 6.24 -17.71 -7.36
C LEU A 48 7.48 -16.81 -7.27
N SER A 49 8.25 -16.68 -8.36
CA SER A 49 9.23 -15.60 -8.44
C SER A 49 8.54 -14.27 -8.73
N GLU A 50 9.10 -13.15 -8.28
CA GLU A 50 8.72 -11.78 -8.68
C GLU A 50 8.57 -11.65 -10.20
N THR A 51 9.48 -12.26 -10.95
CA THR A 51 9.46 -12.26 -12.42
C THR A 51 8.28 -13.05 -12.99
N ALA A 52 7.81 -14.09 -12.30
CA ALA A 52 6.61 -14.82 -12.68
C ALA A 52 5.36 -14.00 -12.40
N VAL A 53 5.31 -13.29 -11.27
CA VAL A 53 4.22 -12.35 -10.94
C VAL A 53 4.14 -11.24 -12.00
N SER A 54 5.26 -10.59 -12.33
CA SER A 54 5.28 -9.54 -13.35
C SER A 54 4.84 -10.04 -14.72
N LYS A 55 5.25 -11.27 -15.10
CA LYS A 55 4.81 -11.90 -16.36
C LYS A 55 3.32 -12.20 -16.36
N LEU A 56 2.78 -12.78 -15.30
CA LEU A 56 1.35 -13.10 -15.17
C LEU A 56 0.49 -11.83 -15.09
N ALA A 57 0.99 -10.76 -14.46
CA ALA A 57 0.35 -9.46 -14.44
C ALA A 57 0.32 -8.81 -15.83
N SER A 58 1.34 -9.07 -16.66
CA SER A 58 1.49 -8.49 -18.00
C SER A 58 0.99 -9.38 -19.13
N SER A 59 0.64 -10.65 -18.86
CA SER A 59 0.26 -11.61 -19.90
C SER A 59 -1.17 -11.40 -20.37
N GLU A 60 -1.32 -11.43 -21.69
CA GLU A 60 -2.52 -11.28 -22.53
C GLU A 60 -2.80 -9.88 -23.07
N SER A 61 -3.39 -9.88 -24.27
CA SER A 61 -3.67 -8.81 -25.25
C SER A 61 -4.40 -7.57 -24.73
N ASN A 62 -4.61 -7.43 -23.42
CA ASN A 62 -5.06 -6.26 -22.68
C ASN A 62 -4.64 -6.44 -21.19
N GLY A 63 -3.41 -6.06 -20.84
CA GLY A 63 -2.70 -6.40 -19.58
C GLY A 63 -3.47 -6.20 -18.26
N SER A 64 -4.57 -5.43 -18.26
CA SER A 64 -5.53 -5.33 -17.16
C SER A 64 -6.17 -6.67 -16.74
N LYS A 65 -6.31 -7.66 -17.62
CA LYS A 65 -6.96 -8.95 -17.28
C LYS A 65 -6.09 -9.85 -16.38
N GLY A 66 -4.81 -9.99 -16.69
CA GLY A 66 -3.89 -10.84 -15.93
C GLY A 66 -3.66 -10.33 -14.50
N LEU A 67 -3.46 -9.02 -14.35
CA LEU A 67 -3.36 -8.38 -13.04
C LEU A 67 -4.63 -8.59 -12.20
N HIS A 68 -5.81 -8.40 -12.79
CA HIS A 68 -7.08 -8.60 -12.09
C HIS A 68 -7.27 -10.06 -11.64
N GLN A 69 -6.86 -11.03 -12.46
CA GLN A 69 -6.90 -12.44 -12.08
C GLN A 69 -5.99 -12.75 -10.88
N LEU A 70 -4.79 -12.16 -10.83
CA LEU A 70 -3.87 -12.29 -9.68
C LEU A 70 -4.46 -11.66 -8.42
N GLN A 71 -5.05 -10.46 -8.53
CA GLN A 71 -5.68 -9.76 -7.41
C GLN A 71 -6.85 -10.57 -6.85
N HIS A 72 -7.72 -11.08 -7.73
CA HIS A 72 -8.82 -11.95 -7.36
C HIS A 72 -8.33 -13.25 -6.71
N ALA A 73 -7.29 -13.90 -7.25
CA ALA A 73 -6.71 -15.07 -6.60
C ALA A 73 -6.11 -14.74 -5.22
N GLY A 74 -5.44 -13.60 -5.09
CA GLY A 74 -4.80 -13.12 -3.86
C GLY A 74 -5.77 -12.68 -2.76
N CYS A 75 -7.05 -12.44 -3.07
CA CYS A 75 -8.06 -12.16 -2.05
C CYS A 75 -8.54 -13.44 -1.33
N GLN A 76 -8.46 -14.60 -1.99
CA GLN A 76 -8.94 -15.89 -1.46
C GLN A 76 -7.81 -16.83 -1.03
N ARG A 77 -6.60 -16.64 -1.58
CA ARG A 77 -5.46 -17.54 -1.38
C ARG A 77 -4.21 -16.77 -0.98
N VAL A 78 -3.29 -17.49 -0.36
CA VAL A 78 -2.00 -16.97 0.07
C VAL A 78 -0.95 -17.37 -0.96
N ALA A 79 -0.14 -16.42 -1.40
CA ALA A 79 0.97 -16.66 -2.30
C ALA A 79 2.27 -16.11 -1.70
N ARG A 80 3.34 -16.90 -1.85
CA ARG A 80 4.71 -16.52 -1.51
C ARG A 80 5.44 -16.06 -2.76
N VAL A 81 5.89 -14.81 -2.78
CA VAL A 81 6.77 -14.28 -3.81
C VAL A 81 8.20 -14.32 -3.29
N PHE A 82 9.16 -14.70 -4.12
CA PHE A 82 10.58 -14.69 -3.77
C PHE A 82 11.41 -14.04 -4.88
N PRO A 83 12.57 -13.43 -4.57
CA PRO A 83 13.46 -12.86 -5.59
C PRO A 83 14.00 -13.94 -6.52
N ASN A 84 14.04 -13.68 -7.83
CA ASN A 84 14.56 -14.62 -8.81
C ASN A 84 16.05 -14.84 -8.56
N ALA A 85 16.42 -16.09 -8.26
CA ALA A 85 17.79 -16.46 -7.93
C ALA A 85 18.81 -16.10 -9.04
N LYS A 86 18.41 -16.04 -10.32
CA LYS A 86 19.30 -15.67 -11.42
C LYS A 86 19.52 -14.16 -11.53
N LEU A 87 18.50 -13.35 -11.20
CA LEU A 87 18.61 -11.88 -11.23
C LEU A 87 19.26 -11.34 -9.95
N HIS A 88 19.05 -12.02 -8.83
CA HIS A 88 19.43 -11.59 -7.50
C HIS A 88 20.55 -12.46 -6.91
N VAL A 89 21.56 -12.79 -7.72
CA VAL A 89 22.71 -13.63 -7.31
C VAL A 89 23.45 -13.02 -6.12
N TYR A 90 23.58 -11.69 -6.10
CA TYR A 90 24.21 -10.93 -5.01
C TYR A 90 23.24 -10.58 -3.88
N SER A 91 22.12 -11.30 -3.74
CA SER A 91 21.10 -11.06 -2.71
C SER A 91 20.47 -9.65 -2.74
N THR A 92 20.43 -8.99 -3.89
CA THR A 92 19.61 -7.78 -4.07
C THR A 92 18.13 -8.13 -3.97
N ASN A 93 17.28 -7.14 -3.72
CA ASN A 93 15.85 -7.33 -3.58
C ASN A 93 15.07 -6.84 -4.79
N ALA A 94 13.94 -7.47 -5.02
CA ALA A 94 12.92 -6.97 -5.92
C ALA A 94 12.06 -5.91 -5.22
N ASN A 95 11.54 -4.93 -5.96
CA ASN A 95 10.57 -3.98 -5.41
C ASN A 95 9.31 -4.73 -4.93
N PRO A 96 8.93 -4.65 -3.64
CA PRO A 96 7.78 -5.39 -3.13
C PRO A 96 6.43 -4.79 -3.56
N LEU A 97 6.39 -3.50 -3.89
CA LEU A 97 5.14 -2.76 -4.12
C LEU A 97 4.30 -3.33 -5.29
N PRO A 98 4.86 -3.67 -6.47
CA PRO A 98 4.07 -4.30 -7.53
C PRO A 98 3.49 -5.66 -7.13
N CYS A 99 4.20 -6.44 -6.32
CA CYS A 99 3.72 -7.74 -5.85
C CYS A 99 2.56 -7.58 -4.86
N TRP A 100 2.65 -6.63 -3.93
CA TRP A 100 1.53 -6.30 -3.03
C TRP A 100 0.33 -5.73 -3.81
N GLY A 101 0.57 -4.90 -4.82
CA GLY A 101 -0.47 -4.38 -5.73
C GLY A 101 -1.13 -5.45 -6.59
N ALA A 102 -0.45 -6.57 -6.85
CA ALA A 102 -1.03 -7.76 -7.47
C ALA A 102 -1.80 -8.65 -6.46
N GLY A 103 -1.90 -8.24 -5.19
CA GLY A 103 -2.60 -8.98 -4.14
C GLY A 103 -1.78 -10.06 -3.46
N MET A 104 -0.47 -10.15 -3.69
CA MET A 104 0.39 -11.15 -3.05
C MET A 104 0.65 -10.79 -1.59
N SER A 105 0.47 -11.73 -0.66
CA SER A 105 0.59 -11.46 0.79
C SER A 105 1.99 -11.73 1.36
N MET A 106 2.70 -12.76 0.90
CA MET A 106 4.01 -13.12 1.44
C MET A 106 5.12 -12.77 0.44
N VAL A 107 5.51 -11.51 0.38
CA VAL A 107 6.61 -11.06 -0.49
C VAL A 107 7.93 -11.17 0.29
N ALA A 108 8.66 -12.25 0.05
CA ALA A 108 9.92 -12.53 0.73
C ALA A 108 11.04 -11.62 0.22
N MET A 109 11.88 -11.18 1.16
CA MET A 109 13.02 -10.30 0.91
C MET A 109 14.30 -10.92 1.48
N ASN A 110 15.45 -10.54 0.93
CA ASN A 110 16.78 -10.80 1.46
C ASN A 110 17.12 -9.75 2.53
N TYR A 111 16.85 -10.06 3.80
CA TYR A 111 17.02 -9.14 4.94
C TYR A 111 18.46 -8.71 5.20
N GLN A 112 19.43 -9.49 4.75
CA GLN A 112 20.85 -9.15 4.84
C GLN A 112 21.27 -7.96 3.97
N THR A 113 20.44 -7.56 2.99
CA THR A 113 20.74 -6.48 2.04
C THR A 113 19.78 -5.30 2.26
N ASN A 114 20.27 -4.19 2.82
CA ASN A 114 19.46 -2.98 3.05
C ASN A 114 19.42 -2.03 1.84
N ASP A 115 18.99 -2.56 0.69
CA ASP A 115 18.75 -1.77 -0.53
C ASP A 115 17.40 -1.03 -0.47
N VAL A 116 17.10 -0.20 -1.47
CA VAL A 116 15.86 0.61 -1.50
C VAL A 116 14.60 -0.24 -1.29
N PRO A 117 14.42 -1.41 -1.93
CA PRO A 117 13.28 -2.28 -1.65
C PRO A 117 13.16 -2.71 -0.18
N MET A 118 14.27 -3.06 0.49
CA MET A 118 14.26 -3.37 1.92
C MET A 118 13.89 -2.16 2.77
N GLN A 119 14.37 -0.96 2.42
CA GLN A 119 14.04 0.30 3.11
C GLN A 119 12.54 0.58 3.05
N LEU A 120 11.92 0.40 1.87
CA LEU A 120 10.48 0.53 1.68
C LEU A 120 9.72 -0.54 2.47
N HIS A 121 10.17 -1.80 2.39
CA HIS A 121 9.56 -2.92 3.11
C HIS A 121 9.52 -2.67 4.62
N ARG A 122 10.66 -2.32 5.22
CA ARG A 122 10.76 -2.06 6.65
C ARG A 122 9.87 -0.92 7.09
N ALA A 123 9.91 0.22 6.39
CA ALA A 123 9.09 1.38 6.72
C ALA A 123 7.59 1.10 6.62
N PHE A 124 7.16 0.35 5.60
CA PHE A 124 5.77 -0.04 5.42
C PHE A 124 5.25 -0.84 6.63
N PHE A 125 5.96 -1.90 7.02
CA PHE A 125 5.57 -2.73 8.17
C PHE A 125 5.74 -2.04 9.52
N GLU A 126 6.80 -1.26 9.73
CA GLU A 126 7.02 -0.54 10.98
C GLU A 126 5.92 0.51 11.23
N GLN A 127 5.53 1.26 10.21
CA GLN A 127 4.62 2.40 10.37
C GLN A 127 3.15 2.03 10.29
N LEU A 128 2.76 1.06 9.45
CA LEU A 128 1.35 0.66 9.31
C LEU A 128 0.92 -0.45 10.28
N SER A 129 1.85 -1.31 10.69
CA SER A 129 1.55 -2.40 11.65
C SER A 129 2.11 -2.15 13.05
N GLY A 130 2.78 -1.02 13.29
CA GLY A 130 3.53 -0.85 14.55
C GLY A 130 4.60 -1.94 14.76
N GLY A 131 5.07 -2.58 13.68
CA GLY A 131 6.11 -3.61 13.71
C GLY A 131 5.64 -5.05 13.93
N HIS A 132 4.34 -5.36 14.01
CA HIS A 132 3.89 -6.75 14.21
C HIS A 132 3.87 -7.61 12.93
N GLY A 133 4.17 -7.03 11.76
CA GLY A 133 4.42 -7.78 10.52
C GLY A 133 3.18 -8.16 9.70
N TYR A 134 2.00 -7.67 10.05
CA TYR A 134 0.75 -7.90 9.30
C TYR A 134 0.08 -6.57 8.99
N ILE A 135 -0.30 -6.35 7.73
CA ILE A 135 -1.02 -5.14 7.29
C ILE A 135 -2.27 -5.60 6.56
N LEU A 136 -3.42 -4.99 6.90
CA LEU A 136 -4.66 -5.27 6.21
C LEU A 136 -4.59 -4.72 4.78
N LYS A 137 -4.90 -5.57 3.79
CA LYS A 137 -4.95 -5.14 2.38
C LYS A 137 -6.05 -4.07 2.17
N PRO A 138 -5.88 -3.16 1.19
CA PRO A 138 -6.95 -2.26 0.75
C PRO A 138 -8.25 -3.01 0.46
N PRO A 139 -9.42 -2.39 0.70
CA PRO A 139 -10.73 -3.02 0.46
C PRO A 139 -10.87 -3.67 -0.93
N GLU A 140 -10.32 -3.03 -1.97
CA GLU A 140 -10.38 -3.47 -3.36
C GLU A 140 -9.56 -4.75 -3.60
N LEU A 141 -8.52 -5.01 -2.80
CA LEU A 141 -7.73 -6.25 -2.84
C LEU A 141 -8.30 -7.36 -1.92
N ARG A 142 -9.40 -7.09 -1.22
CA ARG A 142 -10.09 -8.03 -0.33
C ARG A 142 -11.44 -8.48 -0.87
N ALA A 143 -12.07 -7.68 -1.71
CA ALA A 143 -13.37 -8.00 -2.28
C ALA A 143 -13.24 -9.15 -3.29
N SER A 144 -14.10 -10.16 -3.15
CA SER A 144 -14.23 -11.26 -4.11
C SER A 144 -15.06 -10.89 -5.34
N SER A 145 -15.54 -9.65 -5.41
CA SER A 145 -16.28 -9.16 -6.57
C SER A 145 -15.34 -9.01 -7.76
N SER A 146 -15.78 -9.48 -8.94
CA SER A 146 -15.06 -9.27 -10.21
C SER A 146 -15.00 -7.81 -10.65
N GLU A 147 -15.69 -6.91 -9.94
CA GLU A 147 -15.68 -5.47 -10.20
C GLU A 147 -14.63 -4.73 -9.36
N ALA A 148 -14.09 -5.37 -8.31
CA ALA A 148 -13.11 -4.76 -7.44
C ALA A 148 -11.76 -4.64 -8.17
N ARG A 149 -11.39 -3.42 -8.55
CA ARG A 149 -10.17 -3.13 -9.29
C ARG A 149 -9.19 -2.35 -8.43
N TRP A 150 -7.98 -2.88 -8.30
CA TRP A 150 -6.86 -2.17 -7.72
C TRP A 150 -5.84 -1.77 -8.79
N PRO A 151 -5.34 -0.52 -8.78
CA PRO A 151 -5.80 0.59 -7.96
C PRO A 151 -7.16 1.12 -8.45
N PRO A 152 -8.04 1.60 -7.55
CA PRO A 152 -9.27 2.25 -7.96
C PRO A 152 -8.99 3.65 -8.49
N PHE A 153 -9.92 4.18 -9.29
CA PHE A 153 -9.95 5.61 -9.56
C PHE A 153 -10.34 6.37 -8.27
N ARG A 154 -9.59 7.43 -7.97
CA ARG A 154 -9.91 8.36 -6.89
C ARG A 154 -10.17 9.75 -7.48
N PRO A 155 -11.37 10.35 -7.28
CA PRO A 155 -11.65 11.70 -7.78
C PRO A 155 -10.91 12.78 -7.00
N THR A 156 -10.38 12.46 -5.82
CA THR A 156 -9.58 13.35 -4.99
C THR A 156 -8.20 12.76 -4.77
N LEU A 157 -7.17 13.57 -4.92
CA LEU A 157 -5.80 13.25 -4.57
C LEU A 157 -5.45 13.86 -3.21
N HIS A 158 -4.61 13.16 -2.45
CA HIS A 158 -4.03 13.66 -1.22
C HIS A 158 -2.71 14.35 -1.54
N ARG A 159 -2.56 15.59 -1.08
CA ARG A 159 -1.33 16.36 -1.21
C ARG A 159 -0.70 16.58 0.15
N VAL A 160 0.51 16.07 0.33
CA VAL A 160 1.36 16.27 1.49
C VAL A 160 2.53 17.16 1.09
N SER A 161 2.49 18.42 1.50
CA SER A 161 3.59 19.36 1.29
C SER A 161 4.59 19.23 2.44
N VAL A 162 5.83 18.88 2.14
CA VAL A 162 6.93 18.76 3.09
C VAL A 162 7.94 19.85 2.81
N ARG A 163 7.93 20.90 3.63
CA ARG A 163 8.98 21.93 3.63
C ARG A 163 10.17 21.44 4.44
N VAL A 164 11.26 21.10 3.78
CA VAL A 164 12.54 20.73 4.38
C VAL A 164 13.26 22.00 4.79
N ILE A 165 13.33 22.25 6.10
CA ILE A 165 13.85 23.49 6.69
C ILE A 165 15.36 23.38 6.86
N SER A 166 15.81 22.36 7.59
CA SER A 166 17.22 22.16 7.90
C SER A 166 17.56 20.69 8.15
N LEU A 167 18.82 20.35 7.89
CA LEU A 167 19.46 19.09 8.26
C LEU A 167 20.29 19.31 9.53
N HIS A 168 20.19 18.36 10.47
CA HIS A 168 20.89 18.41 11.75
C HIS A 168 21.68 17.14 11.97
N GLN A 169 22.89 17.30 12.50
CA GLN A 169 23.78 16.26 13.01
C GLN A 169 23.93 15.06 12.08
N LEU A 170 24.10 15.27 10.78
CA LEU A 170 24.56 14.22 9.88
C LEU A 170 26.02 13.86 10.22
N PRO A 171 26.38 12.56 10.33
CA PRO A 171 27.76 12.14 10.55
C PRO A 171 28.70 12.66 9.45
N THR A 172 29.99 12.84 9.78
CA THR A 172 31.03 13.17 8.80
C THR A 172 31.46 11.94 7.95
N ARG A 173 32.25 12.14 6.87
CA ARG A 173 32.58 11.09 5.86
C ARG A 173 33.17 9.78 6.39
N LYS A 174 33.70 9.76 7.61
CA LYS A 174 34.35 8.59 8.25
C LYS A 174 33.71 8.20 9.58
N GLU A 175 32.65 8.89 9.94
CA GLU A 175 31.98 8.75 11.22
C GLU A 175 30.73 7.89 11.06
N GLN A 176 30.53 7.00 12.00
CA GLN A 176 29.32 6.19 12.08
C GLN A 176 28.76 6.31 13.49
N ARG A 177 27.51 6.77 13.60
CA ARG A 177 26.75 6.90 14.85
C ARG A 177 25.44 6.13 14.80
N PRO A 178 25.48 4.81 14.55
CA PRO A 178 24.27 4.00 14.59
C PRO A 178 23.71 4.04 16.03
N ASN A 179 22.41 4.26 16.17
CA ASN A 179 21.72 4.13 17.44
C ASN A 179 21.50 2.65 17.73
N LEU A 180 22.32 2.12 18.63
CA LEU A 180 22.36 0.69 18.99
C LEU A 180 21.45 0.34 20.17
N THR A 181 20.67 1.29 20.68
CA THR A 181 19.77 1.05 21.83
C THR A 181 18.50 0.27 21.50
N GLY A 182 18.20 0.08 20.21
CA GLY A 182 17.00 -0.63 19.76
C GLY A 182 17.10 -2.15 19.94
N ALA A 183 15.98 -2.80 20.24
CA ALA A 183 15.90 -4.25 20.42
C ALA A 183 16.45 -5.07 19.24
N SER A 184 16.36 -4.56 18.01
CA SER A 184 16.90 -5.23 16.82
C SER A 184 18.42 -5.42 16.87
N HIS A 185 19.16 -4.50 17.50
CA HIS A 185 20.62 -4.60 17.59
C HIS A 185 21.05 -5.75 18.51
N ALA A 186 20.28 -6.02 19.57
CA ALA A 186 20.58 -7.08 20.54
C ALA A 186 20.66 -8.48 19.90
N PHE A 187 19.97 -8.70 18.78
CA PHE A 187 19.93 -10.01 18.12
C PHE A 187 20.85 -10.10 16.89
N MET A 188 21.12 -8.99 16.18
CA MET A 188 21.94 -8.99 14.96
C MET A 188 22.92 -7.80 14.93
N PRO A 189 23.93 -7.78 15.82
CA PRO A 189 24.83 -6.64 15.94
C PRO A 189 25.68 -6.41 14.69
N GLU A 190 26.06 -7.48 14.00
CA GLU A 190 26.91 -7.44 12.80
C GLU A 190 26.27 -6.67 11.63
N LEU A 191 24.94 -6.67 11.52
CA LEU A 191 24.21 -5.95 10.47
C LEU A 191 23.96 -4.47 10.82
N SER A 192 24.26 -4.06 12.04
CA SER A 192 23.91 -2.73 12.54
C SER A 192 24.99 -1.66 12.27
N GLY A 193 26.13 -2.06 11.71
CA GLY A 193 27.32 -1.21 11.60
C GLY A 193 28.03 -1.05 12.94
N SER A 194 29.13 -0.31 12.94
CA SER A 194 29.95 -0.07 14.13
C SER A 194 30.02 1.42 14.45
N ILE A 195 30.20 1.75 15.73
CA ILE A 195 30.49 3.13 16.12
C ILE A 195 31.89 3.47 15.64
N THR A 196 32.00 4.52 14.83
CA THR A 196 33.29 5.03 14.36
C THR A 196 33.39 6.52 14.68
N PRO A 197 34.30 6.95 15.56
CA PRO A 197 34.44 8.35 15.93
C PRO A 197 35.07 9.18 14.80
N THR A 198 34.82 10.48 14.79
CA THR A 198 35.37 11.42 13.82
C THR A 198 36.89 11.53 13.97
N LYS A 199 37.64 10.92 13.05
CA LYS A 199 39.09 11.12 12.94
C LYS A 199 39.33 12.37 12.08
N ALA A 200 39.31 13.56 12.72
CA ALA A 200 39.64 14.88 12.15
C ALA A 200 39.61 14.91 10.60
N GLY A 201 38.43 14.99 9.99
CA GLY A 201 38.35 14.81 8.54
C GLY A 201 36.98 15.09 7.92
N ALA A 202 37.02 15.93 6.89
CA ALA A 202 36.03 16.19 5.84
C ALA A 202 34.56 16.34 6.26
N VAL A 203 34.07 17.57 6.12
CA VAL A 203 32.66 17.93 6.22
C VAL A 203 31.88 17.34 5.03
N ILE A 204 30.75 16.69 5.30
CA ILE A 204 29.81 16.26 4.25
C ILE A 204 29.13 17.50 3.66
N LEU A 205 29.12 17.62 2.33
CA LEU A 205 28.29 18.59 1.62
C LEU A 205 27.05 17.86 1.09
N PRO A 206 25.92 17.93 1.81
CA PRO A 206 24.78 17.09 1.51
C PRO A 206 24.05 17.57 0.25
N SER A 207 23.74 16.64 -0.63
CA SER A 207 22.67 16.80 -1.62
C SER A 207 21.49 15.92 -1.24
N PHE A 208 20.30 16.29 -1.66
CA PHE A 208 19.07 15.62 -1.26
C PHE A 208 18.37 15.02 -2.47
N SER A 209 17.74 13.87 -2.27
CA SER A 209 16.80 13.30 -3.22
C SER A 209 15.57 12.78 -2.52
N ALA A 210 14.41 13.19 -3.02
CA ALA A 210 13.10 12.72 -2.57
C ALA A 210 12.46 11.85 -3.66
N GLU A 211 11.90 10.71 -3.26
CA GLU A 211 11.29 9.75 -4.16
C GLU A 211 9.92 9.30 -3.62
N LEU A 212 8.93 9.19 -4.51
CA LEU A 212 7.65 8.56 -4.19
C LEU A 212 7.55 7.17 -4.79
N HIS A 213 7.18 6.21 -3.96
CA HIS A 213 7.00 4.82 -4.32
C HIS A 213 5.57 4.41 -3.93
N THR A 214 4.78 3.89 -4.86
CA THR A 214 3.39 3.49 -4.58
C THR A 214 3.11 2.04 -4.96
N MET A 215 2.26 1.37 -4.18
CA MET A 215 1.68 0.06 -4.50
C MET A 215 0.67 0.14 -5.64
N GLY A 216 0.11 1.31 -5.90
CA GLY A 216 -0.87 1.53 -6.96
C GLY A 216 -1.42 2.95 -6.97
N GLY A 217 -2.02 3.32 -8.10
CA GLY A 217 -2.70 4.59 -8.28
C GLY A 217 -1.75 5.71 -8.70
N PHE A 218 -2.33 6.87 -8.96
CA PHE A 218 -1.58 8.07 -9.30
C PHE A 218 -0.70 8.49 -8.10
N CYS A 219 0.57 8.80 -8.35
CA CYS A 219 1.31 9.68 -7.46
C CYS A 219 2.34 10.51 -8.24
N SER A 220 2.72 11.65 -7.69
CA SER A 220 3.68 12.57 -8.30
C SER A 220 4.36 13.41 -7.20
N ILE A 221 5.59 13.80 -7.44
CA ILE A 221 6.34 14.74 -6.61
C ILE A 221 6.82 15.93 -7.44
N CYS A 222 6.59 17.14 -6.94
CA CYS A 222 7.02 18.40 -7.54
C CYS A 222 7.47 19.41 -6.47
N ASP A 223 8.13 20.50 -6.90
CA ASP A 223 8.56 21.62 -6.06
C ASP A 223 7.67 22.87 -6.23
N GLN A 224 6.87 22.90 -7.30
CA GLN A 224 5.97 24.00 -7.62
C GLN A 224 4.55 23.49 -7.88
N LEU A 225 3.58 24.31 -7.49
CA LEU A 225 2.16 24.11 -7.77
C LEU A 225 1.65 25.26 -8.66
N PRO A 226 0.68 25.02 -9.55
CA PRO A 226 0.01 23.74 -9.81
C PRO A 226 0.92 22.73 -10.54
N LEU A 227 0.61 21.44 -10.43
CA LEU A 227 1.28 20.40 -11.21
C LEU A 227 1.22 20.74 -12.71
N THR A 228 2.37 20.73 -13.37
CA THR A 228 2.51 20.86 -14.82
C THR A 228 2.44 19.49 -15.51
N HIS A 229 2.17 19.48 -16.82
CA HIS A 229 2.19 18.27 -17.64
C HIS A 229 3.53 17.52 -17.61
N ASP A 230 4.67 18.17 -17.35
CA ASP A 230 5.94 17.44 -17.22
C ASP A 230 6.11 16.86 -15.80
N SER A 231 5.60 17.55 -14.79
CA SER A 231 5.72 17.13 -13.39
C SER A 231 4.77 16.00 -12.98
N HIS A 232 3.66 15.77 -13.68
CA HIS A 232 2.69 14.70 -13.31
C HIS A 232 3.28 13.28 -13.33
N GLN A 233 4.40 13.07 -14.03
CA GLN A 233 5.14 11.79 -14.05
C GLN A 233 6.34 11.79 -13.10
N GLY A 234 6.67 12.92 -12.49
CA GLY A 234 7.77 13.05 -11.55
C GLY A 234 7.60 12.11 -10.36
N ARG A 235 8.51 11.13 -10.23
CA ARG A 235 8.57 10.22 -9.05
C ARG A 235 9.81 10.45 -8.20
N ARG A 236 10.73 11.29 -8.66
CA ARG A 236 11.98 11.62 -7.98
C ARG A 236 12.30 13.09 -8.22
N MET A 237 12.72 13.77 -7.17
CA MET A 237 13.36 15.08 -7.25
C MET A 237 14.72 15.06 -6.58
N ARG A 238 15.60 15.94 -7.04
CA ARG A 238 16.88 16.24 -6.40
C ARG A 238 16.92 17.73 -6.10
N PHE A 239 17.45 18.07 -4.94
CA PHE A 239 17.59 19.45 -4.50
C PHE A 239 18.85 19.60 -3.66
N GLN A 240 19.33 20.83 -3.53
CA GLN A 240 20.52 21.17 -2.75
C GLN A 240 20.16 22.22 -1.70
N ALA A 241 20.98 22.30 -0.67
CA ALA A 241 20.91 23.39 0.29
C ALA A 241 21.38 24.70 -0.35
N GLY A 242 20.71 25.81 -0.03
CA GLY A 242 21.12 27.12 -0.53
C GLY A 242 22.49 27.58 -0.01
N HIS A 243 22.88 27.15 1.19
CA HIS A 243 24.19 27.44 1.77
C HIS A 243 24.68 26.23 2.60
N PRO A 244 25.32 25.23 1.97
CA PRO A 244 25.72 24.02 2.67
C PRO A 244 26.90 24.31 3.61
N THR A 245 26.60 24.45 4.90
CA THR A 245 27.59 24.62 5.98
C THR A 245 28.09 23.29 6.56
N GLY A 246 27.64 22.17 5.99
CA GLY A 246 28.11 20.84 6.33
C GLY A 246 27.08 19.93 6.99
N GLY A 247 27.48 18.70 7.33
CA GLY A 247 26.59 17.72 7.95
C GLY A 247 26.04 18.10 9.34
N PHE A 248 26.76 18.92 10.12
CA PHE A 248 26.35 19.25 11.50
C PHE A 248 25.06 20.09 11.54
N TYR A 249 25.00 21.12 10.71
CA TYR A 249 23.82 21.93 10.45
C TYR A 249 23.88 22.41 9.02
N THR A 250 22.80 22.24 8.28
CA THR A 250 22.65 22.80 6.93
C THR A 250 21.24 23.32 6.78
N GLN A 251 21.10 24.61 6.44
CA GLN A 251 19.82 25.19 6.06
C GLN A 251 19.48 24.78 4.63
N VAL A 252 18.27 24.27 4.42
CA VAL A 252 17.83 23.71 3.13
C VAL A 252 16.77 24.60 2.49
N GLU A 253 15.69 24.91 3.23
CA GLU A 253 14.54 25.70 2.77
C GLU A 253 14.01 25.29 1.38
N HIS A 254 13.58 24.03 1.27
CA HIS A 254 13.02 23.50 0.02
C HIS A 254 11.66 22.83 0.28
N THR A 255 10.65 23.12 -0.53
CA THR A 255 9.31 22.54 -0.38
C THR A 255 9.07 21.46 -1.42
N LEU A 256 8.65 20.29 -0.95
CA LEU A 256 8.28 19.14 -1.76
C LEU A 256 6.77 18.95 -1.67
N HIS A 257 6.08 18.86 -2.79
CA HIS A 257 4.65 18.54 -2.84
C HIS A 257 4.49 17.08 -3.27
N CYS A 258 4.09 16.22 -2.33
CA CYS A 258 3.84 14.81 -2.57
C CYS A 258 2.35 14.57 -2.80
N ILE A 259 1.98 14.18 -4.01
CA ILE A 259 0.58 14.03 -4.42
C ILE A 259 0.32 12.56 -4.69
N ALA A 260 -0.72 11.98 -4.10
CA ALA A 260 -1.03 10.56 -4.23
C ALA A 260 -2.54 10.28 -4.16
N ALA A 261 -3.01 9.33 -4.97
CA ALA A 261 -4.37 8.79 -4.88
C ALA A 261 -4.54 7.92 -3.63
N GLU A 262 -3.52 7.12 -3.29
CA GLU A 262 -3.53 6.16 -2.18
C GLU A 262 -2.42 6.50 -1.18
N PRO A 263 -2.63 7.44 -0.25
CA PRO A 263 -1.58 7.90 0.68
C PRO A 263 -1.11 6.81 1.65
N GLU A 264 -1.97 5.85 1.99
CA GLU A 264 -1.64 4.68 2.83
C GLU A 264 -0.82 3.62 2.09
N CYS A 265 -0.81 3.68 0.76
CA CYS A 265 -0.07 2.78 -0.10
C CYS A 265 1.10 3.48 -0.81
N THR A 266 1.40 4.72 -0.44
CA THR A 266 2.47 5.55 -1.03
C THR A 266 3.50 5.92 0.03
N LEU A 267 4.76 5.65 -0.27
CA LEU A 267 5.91 5.94 0.58
C LEU A 267 6.74 7.09 -0.01
N LEU A 268 7.06 8.05 0.84
CA LEU A 268 8.07 9.07 0.59
C LEU A 268 9.41 8.60 1.15
N ARG A 269 10.41 8.52 0.29
CA ARG A 269 11.80 8.28 0.68
C ARG A 269 12.61 9.56 0.45
N VAL A 270 13.16 10.12 1.52
CA VAL A 270 14.11 11.23 1.46
C VAL A 270 15.50 10.69 1.76
N SER A 271 16.46 10.97 0.87
CA SER A 271 17.83 10.50 0.97
C SER A 271 18.80 11.68 0.92
N VAL A 272 19.83 11.60 1.75
CA VAL A 272 20.91 12.58 1.85
C VAL A 272 22.16 11.91 1.31
N HIS A 273 22.81 12.56 0.36
CA HIS A 273 23.96 12.04 -0.38
C HIS A 273 25.16 12.94 -0.21
N ASP A 274 26.34 12.34 -0.28
CA ASP A 274 27.62 13.01 -0.32
C ASP A 274 28.33 12.62 -1.62
N GLY A 275 28.33 13.53 -2.59
CA GLY A 275 28.58 13.16 -3.99
C GLY A 275 27.57 12.10 -4.44
N ASP A 276 28.07 10.96 -4.92
CA ASP A 276 27.25 9.83 -5.37
C ASP A 276 26.94 8.81 -4.27
N SER A 277 27.48 9.00 -3.05
CA SER A 277 27.34 8.04 -1.96
C SER A 277 26.16 8.39 -1.06
N LEU A 278 25.31 7.40 -0.77
CA LEU A 278 24.23 7.55 0.20
C LEU A 278 24.82 7.73 1.61
N ALA A 279 24.59 8.90 2.21
CA ALA A 279 25.02 9.19 3.57
C ALA A 279 23.97 8.75 4.58
N ALA A 280 22.70 9.08 4.33
CA ALA A 280 21.58 8.71 5.18
C ALA A 280 20.24 8.74 4.44
N TYR A 281 19.21 8.15 5.02
CA TYR A 281 17.86 8.22 4.46
C TYR A 281 16.77 8.20 5.54
N ALA A 282 15.57 8.62 5.16
CA ALA A 282 14.33 8.39 5.90
C ALA A 282 13.25 7.93 4.91
N VAL A 283 12.37 7.02 5.36
CA VAL A 283 11.20 6.58 4.59
C VAL A 283 9.96 6.75 5.46
N ALA A 284 8.88 7.30 4.89
CA ALA A 284 7.61 7.48 5.58
C ALA A 284 6.44 7.13 4.66
N VAL A 285 5.41 6.48 5.19
CA VAL A 285 4.13 6.31 4.50
C VAL A 285 3.37 7.63 4.57
N LEU A 286 2.85 8.13 3.45
CA LEU A 286 2.25 9.46 3.38
C LEU A 286 1.08 9.63 4.36
N SER A 287 0.26 8.58 4.56
CA SER A 287 -0.85 8.61 5.52
C SER A 287 -0.41 8.72 6.99
N GLN A 288 0.85 8.40 7.30
CA GLN A 288 1.40 8.45 8.66
C GLN A 288 2.06 9.80 8.97
N LEU A 289 2.19 10.68 7.98
CA LEU A 289 2.76 12.01 8.17
C LEU A 289 1.75 12.94 8.86
N ARG A 290 2.14 13.47 10.02
CA ARG A 290 1.31 14.39 10.80
C ARG A 290 1.66 15.85 10.48
N PRO A 291 0.68 16.75 10.32
CA PRO A 291 0.93 18.15 9.96
C PRO A 291 1.63 18.95 11.07
N GLY A 292 2.25 20.06 10.68
CA GLY A 292 3.04 20.95 11.53
C GLY A 292 4.54 20.62 11.51
N TYR A 293 5.27 21.19 12.46
CA TYR A 293 6.72 20.98 12.58
C TYR A 293 7.06 19.58 13.10
N ARG A 294 7.92 18.86 12.38
CA ARG A 294 8.33 17.48 12.67
C ARG A 294 9.80 17.26 12.38
N CYS A 295 10.34 16.16 12.89
CA CYS A 295 11.70 15.70 12.58
C CYS A 295 11.63 14.35 11.89
N PHE A 296 12.18 14.23 10.69
CA PHE A 296 12.43 12.94 10.06
C PHE A 296 13.75 12.42 10.56
N ARG A 297 13.69 11.38 11.39
CA ARG A 297 14.90 10.72 11.88
C ARG A 297 15.59 9.98 10.74
N LEU A 298 16.88 10.25 10.59
CA LEU A 298 17.68 9.66 9.53
C LEU A 298 18.27 8.32 9.97
N SER A 299 18.41 7.41 9.02
CA SER A 299 19.03 6.10 9.18
C SER A 299 20.28 5.97 8.34
N THR A 300 21.23 5.17 8.82
CA THR A 300 22.44 4.80 8.09
C THR A 300 22.07 4.01 6.82
N PRO A 301 22.97 3.89 5.84
CA PRO A 301 22.74 3.02 4.67
C PRO A 301 22.46 1.56 5.02
N LEU A 302 22.83 1.09 6.23
CA LEU A 302 22.53 -0.24 6.74
C LEU A 302 21.14 -0.36 7.38
N GLY A 303 20.41 0.75 7.52
CA GLY A 303 19.05 0.77 8.05
C GLY A 303 18.96 0.83 9.57
N VAL A 304 20.00 1.37 10.21
CA VAL A 304 19.99 1.68 11.63
C VAL A 304 19.76 3.17 11.84
N PRO A 305 18.85 3.60 12.72
CA PRO A 305 18.64 5.02 13.00
C PRO A 305 19.96 5.66 13.43
N ILE A 306 20.29 6.83 12.93
CA ILE A 306 21.47 7.59 13.37
C ILE A 306 21.08 8.35 14.64
N GLU A 307 21.99 8.41 15.60
CA GLU A 307 21.79 9.22 16.80
C GLU A 307 21.71 10.72 16.44
N LEU A 308 20.66 11.41 16.91
CA LEU A 308 20.42 12.85 16.74
C LEU A 308 20.32 13.39 15.29
N ALA A 309 20.63 12.59 14.27
CA ALA A 309 20.55 13.03 12.88
C ALA A 309 19.09 13.09 12.41
N CYS A 310 18.67 14.27 11.95
CA CYS A 310 17.31 14.44 11.46
C CYS A 310 17.18 15.56 10.41
N LEU A 311 16.10 15.49 9.64
CA LEU A 311 15.60 16.62 8.87
C LEU A 311 14.50 17.30 9.67
N PHE A 312 14.65 18.59 9.95
CA PHE A 312 13.58 19.40 10.49
C PHE A 312 12.68 19.86 9.34
N VAL A 313 11.39 19.56 9.45
CA VAL A 313 10.42 19.77 8.38
C VAL A 313 9.15 20.42 8.90
N HIS A 314 8.44 21.12 8.03
CA HIS A 314 7.04 21.51 8.24
C HIS A 314 6.15 20.77 7.25
N ILE A 315 5.08 20.15 7.75
CA ILE A 315 4.21 19.31 6.95
C ILE A 315 2.82 19.93 6.85
N GLU A 316 2.29 20.05 5.65
CA GLU A 316 0.91 20.44 5.39
C GLU A 316 0.21 19.34 4.61
N VAL A 317 -1.04 19.06 5.00
CA VAL A 317 -1.86 18.02 4.37
C VAL A 317 -3.10 18.68 3.80
N SER A 318 -3.37 18.42 2.52
CA SER A 318 -4.52 18.94 1.79
C SER A 318 -5.06 17.90 0.82
N LYS A 319 -6.22 18.17 0.24
CA LYS A 319 -6.81 17.36 -0.83
C LYS A 319 -7.06 18.24 -2.04
N GLU A 320 -6.93 17.66 -3.22
CA GLU A 320 -7.17 18.34 -4.49
C GLU A 320 -7.92 17.44 -5.47
N THR A 321 -8.58 18.03 -6.47
CA THR A 321 -9.33 17.29 -7.47
C THR A 321 -8.36 16.53 -8.38
N ASN A 322 -8.67 15.27 -8.66
CA ASN A 322 -7.89 14.46 -9.59
C ASN A 322 -8.22 14.83 -11.05
N VAL A 323 -7.46 15.76 -11.60
CA VAL A 323 -7.53 16.17 -13.02
C VAL A 323 -6.62 15.34 -13.93
N TRP A 324 -5.87 14.38 -13.37
CA TRP A 324 -4.81 13.63 -14.07
C TRP A 324 -5.24 12.22 -14.49
N ALA A 325 -6.48 11.83 -14.22
CA ALA A 325 -7.02 10.61 -14.77
C ALA A 325 -7.31 10.78 -16.27
N GLY A 326 -6.79 9.86 -17.09
CA GLY A 326 -7.08 9.83 -18.52
C GLY A 326 -8.52 9.40 -18.81
N ALA A 327 -9.02 9.68 -20.03
CA ALA A 327 -10.34 9.27 -20.51
C ALA A 327 -10.59 7.75 -20.34
N ASP A 328 -9.53 6.94 -20.45
CA ASP A 328 -9.52 5.48 -20.30
C ASP A 328 -9.89 5.03 -18.88
N THR A 329 -9.66 5.90 -17.89
CA THR A 329 -10.01 5.68 -16.47
C THR A 329 -11.48 6.05 -16.20
N PHE A 330 -11.99 7.08 -16.89
CA PHE A 330 -13.35 7.56 -16.76
C PHE A 330 -14.38 6.66 -17.45
N GLY A 331 -14.07 6.10 -18.63
CA GLY A 331 -15.04 5.33 -19.43
C GLY A 331 -15.66 4.13 -18.67
N PRO A 332 -14.84 3.22 -18.12
CA PRO A 332 -15.33 2.05 -17.39
C PRO A 332 -16.06 2.41 -16.10
N GLU A 333 -15.53 3.38 -15.34
CA GLU A 333 -16.13 3.81 -14.07
C GLU A 333 -17.46 4.52 -14.29
N LEU A 334 -17.53 5.44 -15.27
CA LEU A 334 -18.76 6.12 -15.64
C LEU A 334 -19.83 5.13 -16.12
N SER A 335 -19.42 4.08 -16.84
CA SER A 335 -20.33 3.01 -17.29
C SER A 335 -20.88 2.19 -16.12
N ILE A 336 -20.04 1.87 -15.12
CA ILE A 336 -20.47 1.20 -13.89
C ILE A 336 -21.41 2.09 -13.08
N GLN A 337 -21.07 3.36 -12.90
CA GLN A 337 -21.91 4.31 -12.17
C GLN A 337 -23.27 4.51 -12.87
N LYS A 338 -23.29 4.61 -14.21
CA LYS A 338 -24.53 4.65 -14.99
C LYS A 338 -25.39 3.40 -14.79
N ALA A 339 -24.81 2.20 -14.90
CA ALA A 339 -25.53 0.95 -14.69
C ALA A 339 -26.10 0.85 -13.26
N ARG A 340 -25.35 1.34 -12.26
CA ARG A 340 -25.80 1.38 -10.86
C ARG A 340 -26.94 2.36 -10.66
N VAL A 341 -26.86 3.55 -11.28
CA VAL A 341 -27.96 4.53 -11.27
C VAL A 341 -29.22 3.96 -11.93
N GLU A 342 -29.08 3.29 -13.07
CA GLU A 342 -30.21 2.63 -13.75
C GLU A 342 -30.84 1.54 -12.89
N THR A 343 -30.02 0.77 -12.16
CA THR A 343 -30.50 -0.27 -11.24
C THR A 343 -31.27 0.34 -10.07
N LEU A 344 -30.70 1.38 -9.44
CA LEU A 344 -31.36 2.10 -8.35
C LEU A 344 -32.65 2.78 -8.81
N GLN A 345 -32.71 3.33 -10.02
CA GLN A 345 -33.92 3.90 -10.60
C GLN A 345 -35.01 2.83 -10.78
N LYS A 346 -34.65 1.63 -11.23
CA LYS A 346 -35.59 0.50 -11.32
C LYS A 346 -36.10 0.10 -9.94
N GLU A 347 -35.23 -0.02 -8.95
CA GLU A 347 -35.61 -0.34 -7.57
C GLU A 347 -36.54 0.73 -6.98
N LEU A 348 -36.24 2.01 -7.20
CA LEU A 348 -37.07 3.13 -6.75
C LEU A 348 -38.46 3.05 -7.39
N SER A 349 -38.55 2.87 -8.71
CA SER A 349 -39.83 2.74 -9.41
C SER A 349 -40.63 1.51 -8.96
N SER A 350 -39.96 0.41 -8.60
CA SER A 350 -40.60 -0.77 -8.03
C SER A 350 -41.18 -0.48 -6.64
N CYS A 351 -40.42 0.20 -5.79
CA CYS A 351 -40.89 0.66 -4.48
C CYS A 351 -42.09 1.60 -4.60
N GLU A 352 -42.04 2.58 -5.52
CA GLU A 352 -43.15 3.51 -5.77
C GLU A 352 -44.42 2.78 -6.22
N ASN A 353 -44.30 1.80 -7.11
CA ASN A 353 -45.42 0.97 -7.55
C ASN A 353 -46.01 0.13 -6.41
N GLN A 354 -45.16 -0.46 -5.55
CA GLN A 354 -45.61 -1.19 -4.36
C GLN A 354 -46.35 -0.27 -3.38
N LEU A 355 -45.85 0.95 -3.18
CA LEU A 355 -46.49 1.96 -2.33
C LEU A 355 -47.86 2.37 -2.89
N GLN A 356 -47.97 2.57 -4.21
CA GLN A 356 -49.23 2.85 -4.89
C GLN A 356 -50.23 1.70 -4.82
N GLN A 357 -49.79 0.44 -4.78
CA GLN A 357 -50.67 -0.71 -4.60
C GLN A 357 -51.16 -0.86 -3.14
N LEU A 358 -50.37 -0.42 -2.16
CA LEU A 358 -50.72 -0.47 -0.74
C LEU A 358 -51.62 0.70 -0.30
N LEU A 359 -51.56 1.85 -0.99
CA LEU A 359 -52.39 3.02 -0.70
C LEU A 359 -53.91 2.76 -0.76
N PRO A 360 -54.47 2.07 -1.78
CA PRO A 360 -55.86 1.67 -1.82
C PRO A 360 -56.24 0.66 -0.73
N ALA A 361 -55.34 -0.27 -0.39
CA ALA A 361 -55.57 -1.28 0.64
C ALA A 361 -55.63 -0.67 2.06
N ALA A 362 -54.82 0.35 2.33
CA ALA A 362 -54.87 1.13 3.57
C ALA A 362 -56.13 2.02 3.67
N ALA A 363 -56.56 2.61 2.54
CA ALA A 363 -57.81 3.40 2.49
C ALA A 363 -59.07 2.52 2.66
N ALA A 364 -59.10 1.33 2.07
CA ALA A 364 -60.20 0.37 2.22
C ALA A 364 -60.29 -0.21 3.65
N THR A 365 -59.17 -0.44 4.32
CA THR A 365 -59.15 -0.87 5.73
C THR A 365 -59.48 0.25 6.72
N ALA A 366 -59.21 1.51 6.38
CA ALA A 366 -59.67 2.67 7.16
C ALA A 366 -61.19 2.91 7.00
N SER A 367 -61.74 2.69 5.80
CA SER A 367 -63.18 2.77 5.53
C SER A 367 -63.98 1.62 6.18
N SER A 368 -63.42 0.41 6.27
CA SER A 368 -64.10 -0.70 6.97
C SER A 368 -64.07 -0.56 8.50
N ARG A 369 -63.02 0.07 9.07
CA ARG A 369 -62.96 0.38 10.51
C ARG A 369 -63.91 1.50 10.94
N THR A 370 -64.17 2.47 10.07
CA THR A 370 -65.16 3.53 10.33
C THR A 370 -66.59 2.98 10.24
N ALA A 371 -66.90 2.13 9.25
CA ALA A 371 -68.19 1.45 9.17
C ALA A 371 -68.43 0.45 10.33
N ALA A 372 -67.39 -0.23 10.82
CA ALA A 372 -67.50 -1.10 11.99
C ALA A 372 -67.69 -0.31 13.30
N GLY A 373 -67.04 0.86 13.43
CA GLY A 373 -67.21 1.76 14.58
C GLY A 373 -68.59 2.41 14.66
N GLU A 374 -69.21 2.73 13.51
CA GLU A 374 -70.59 3.25 13.47
C GLU A 374 -71.64 2.17 13.77
N ALA A 375 -71.42 0.91 13.34
CA ALA A 375 -72.30 -0.21 13.69
C ALA A 375 -72.21 -0.65 15.16
N GLU A 376 -71.09 -0.40 15.84
CA GLU A 376 -70.93 -0.64 17.29
C GLU A 376 -71.54 0.48 18.14
N ALA A 377 -71.57 1.72 17.62
CA ALA A 377 -72.25 2.86 18.26
C ALA A 377 -73.78 2.76 18.20
N GLU A 378 -74.37 2.20 17.14
CA GLU A 378 -75.83 1.96 17.06
C GLU A 378 -76.31 0.81 17.97
N ARG A 379 -75.44 -0.16 18.32
CA ARG A 379 -75.79 -1.23 19.28
C ARG A 379 -75.75 -0.80 20.75
N CYS A 380 -75.09 0.30 21.08
CA CYS A 380 -75.04 0.83 22.45
C CYS A 380 -76.21 1.76 22.81
N ASN A 381 -77.09 2.11 21.88
CA ASN A 381 -78.23 3.03 22.11
C ASN A 381 -79.58 2.34 22.36
N VAL A 382 -79.60 1.04 22.68
CA VAL A 382 -80.83 0.29 23.02
C VAL A 382 -80.92 -0.06 24.52
N PHE A 383 -79.99 0.43 25.35
CA PHE A 383 -80.09 0.37 26.82
C PHE A 383 -79.74 1.74 27.42
N GLN A 384 -80.70 2.67 27.37
CA GLN A 384 -80.83 3.75 28.35
C GLN A 384 -82.27 4.25 28.44
#